data_AF-A0A3C1YPD8-F1
#
_entry.id   AF-A0A3C1YPD8-F1
#
_cell.length_a   1.000
_cell.length_b   1.000
_cell.length_c   1.000
_cell.angle_alpha   90.00
_cell.angle_beta   90.00
_cell.angle_gamma   90.00
#
_symmetry.space_group_name_H-M   'P 1'
#
loop_
_entity.id
_entity.type
_entity.pdbx_description
1 polymer ?
#
loop_
_entity_poly.entity_id
_entity_poly.type
_entity_poly.pdbx_seq_one_letter_code
_entity_poly.pdbx_strand_id
1 'polypeptide(L)'
;MSPNGGKIFNVIEIPRFWLVSFMDYGNTWNKVNDVMLSDVALAIGVGLRYETFVGPFRVDLAWRLYDPKEQNGRQWIYEQQFFTNSFSIVHIGIGHAF
;
A
#
# COMPACT_ATOMS: atom_id res chain seq x y z
N MET A 1 50.27 27.70 -11.60
CA MET A 1 49.46 26.88 -12.53
C MET A 1 48.93 25.67 -11.77
N SER A 2 47.62 25.64 -11.54
CA SER A 2 46.83 24.50 -11.05
C SER A 2 45.51 24.60 -11.84
N PRO A 3 44.86 23.52 -12.34
CA PRO A 3 44.51 22.34 -11.54
C PRO A 3 44.45 21.01 -12.33
N ASN A 4 44.31 19.88 -11.63
CA ASN A 4 43.59 18.70 -12.11
C ASN A 4 43.28 17.78 -10.92
N GLY A 5 42.21 18.13 -10.21
CA GLY A 5 41.62 17.32 -9.15
C GLY A 5 40.13 17.53 -9.15
N GLY A 6 39.38 16.62 -9.77
CA GLY A 6 37.92 16.65 -9.81
C GLY A 6 37.37 15.24 -9.90
N LYS A 7 36.92 14.71 -8.76
CA LYS A 7 36.32 13.38 -8.62
C LYS A 7 35.03 13.28 -9.44
N ILE A 8 34.89 12.23 -10.24
CA ILE A 8 33.66 11.91 -10.97
C ILE A 8 32.89 10.88 -10.13
N PHE A 9 31.97 11.36 -9.31
CA PHE A 9 30.90 10.52 -8.74
C PHE A 9 29.59 11.30 -8.93
N ASN A 10 28.77 10.85 -9.88
CA ASN A 10 27.38 11.29 -9.98
C ASN A 10 26.59 10.59 -8.87
N VAL A 11 26.49 11.22 -7.71
CA VAL A 11 25.53 10.81 -6.67
C VAL A 11 24.18 11.40 -7.08
N ILE A 12 23.25 10.55 -7.51
CA ILE A 12 21.86 10.95 -7.70
C ILE A 12 21.17 10.80 -6.34
N GLU A 13 21.03 11.92 -5.63
CA GLU A 13 20.22 11.98 -4.43
C GLU A 13 18.74 12.08 -4.86
N ILE A 14 17.88 11.15 -4.42
CA ILE A 14 16.43 11.19 -4.70
C ILE A 14 15.62 11.46 -3.42
N PRO A 15 15.77 12.63 -2.77
CA PRO A 15 15.30 12.92 -1.41
C PRO A 15 13.77 13.02 -1.26
N ARG A 16 13.00 12.72 -2.30
CA ARG A 16 11.55 12.93 -2.39
C ARG A 16 10.75 11.65 -2.59
N PHE A 17 11.39 10.49 -2.70
CA PHE A 17 10.71 9.21 -2.85
C PHE A 17 10.64 8.45 -1.53
N TRP A 18 9.47 7.87 -1.27
CA TRP A 18 9.19 7.03 -0.12
C TRP A 18 8.54 5.74 -0.61
N LEU A 19 9.08 4.62 -0.13
CA LEU A 19 8.39 3.34 -0.18
C LEU A 19 7.63 3.17 1.13
N VAL A 20 6.34 2.84 1.03
CA VAL A 20 5.45 2.67 2.17
C VAL A 20 4.92 1.24 2.13
N SER A 21 4.83 0.61 3.30
CA SER A 21 4.03 -0.60 3.49
C SER A 21 2.93 -0.31 4.50
N PHE A 22 1.78 -0.94 4.33
CA PHE A 22 0.63 -0.76 5.22
C PHE A 22 -0.15 -2.05 5.41
N MET A 23 -0.91 -2.10 6.50
CA MET A 23 -1.84 -3.17 6.83
C MET A 23 -3.10 -2.56 7.43
N ASP A 24 -4.24 -2.89 6.85
CA ASP A 24 -5.54 -2.40 7.25
C ASP A 24 -6.41 -3.57 7.74
N TYR A 25 -7.31 -3.28 8.67
CA TYR A 25 -8.29 -4.25 9.16
C TYR A 25 -9.64 -3.56 9.35
N GLY A 26 -10.73 -4.25 9.01
CA GLY A 26 -12.06 -3.69 9.20
C GLY A 26 -13.19 -4.55 8.70
N ASN A 27 -14.40 -4.20 9.13
CA ASN A 27 -15.67 -4.70 8.61
C ASN A 27 -16.77 -3.69 8.94
N THR A 28 -17.95 -3.86 8.34
CA THR A 28 -19.12 -3.01 8.54
C THR A 28 -20.27 -3.83 9.10
N TRP A 29 -20.93 -3.31 10.14
CA TRP A 29 -22.08 -3.95 10.79
C TRP A 29 -23.28 -3.00 10.80
N ASN A 30 -24.49 -3.58 10.72
CA ASN A 30 -25.73 -2.80 10.75
C ASN A 30 -26.13 -2.38 12.17
N LYS A 31 -25.74 -3.17 13.19
CA LYS A 31 -26.03 -2.92 14.60
C LYS A 31 -24.78 -3.15 15.43
N VAL A 32 -24.68 -2.44 16.55
CA VAL A 32 -23.56 -2.60 17.52
C VAL A 32 -23.50 -4.01 18.09
N ASN A 33 -24.66 -4.65 18.31
CA ASN A 33 -24.73 -6.02 18.83
C ASN A 33 -24.27 -7.09 17.83
N ASP A 34 -24.10 -6.75 16.55
CA ASP A 34 -23.64 -7.68 15.51
C ASP A 34 -22.11 -7.68 15.38
N VAL A 35 -21.40 -6.80 16.11
CA VAL A 35 -19.94 -6.66 16.00
C VAL A 35 -19.26 -7.92 16.52
N MET A 36 -18.57 -8.63 15.61
CA MET A 36 -17.78 -9.81 15.93
C MET A 36 -16.37 -9.68 15.35
N LEU A 37 -15.35 -10.00 16.15
CA LEU A 37 -13.96 -10.00 15.71
C LEU A 37 -13.69 -11.00 14.59
N SER A 38 -14.46 -12.09 14.52
CA SER A 38 -14.40 -13.09 13.45
C SER A 38 -14.75 -12.53 12.08
N ASP A 39 -15.45 -11.39 12.01
CA ASP A 39 -15.91 -10.82 10.75
C ASP A 39 -14.95 -9.77 10.19
N VAL A 40 -13.82 -9.51 10.86
CA VAL A 40 -12.84 -8.51 10.44
C VAL A 40 -12.03 -9.04 9.26
N ALA A 41 -12.07 -8.31 8.13
CA ALA A 41 -11.20 -8.56 6.99
C ALA A 41 -9.83 -7.88 7.20
N LEU A 42 -8.78 -8.46 6.59
CA LEU A 42 -7.42 -7.94 6.62
C LEU A 42 -6.92 -7.64 5.20
N ALA A 43 -6.27 -6.50 5.04
CA ALA A 43 -5.60 -6.12 3.80
C ALA A 43 -4.15 -5.72 4.07
N ILE A 44 -3.29 -5.98 3.10
CA ILE A 44 -1.90 -5.51 3.09
C ILE A 44 -1.62 -4.78 1.79
N GLY A 45 -0.69 -3.84 1.81
CA GLY A 45 -0.31 -3.15 0.59
C GLY A 45 1.03 -2.45 0.68
N VAL A 46 1.47 -2.00 -0.49
CA VAL A 46 2.68 -1.21 -0.67
C VAL A 46 2.36 0.03 -1.50
N GLY A 47 3.05 1.12 -1.19
CA GLY A 47 2.84 2.41 -1.79
C GLY A 47 4.15 3.05 -2.22
N LEU A 48 4.12 3.73 -3.36
CA LEU A 48 5.17 4.67 -3.76
C LEU A 48 4.62 6.08 -3.58
N ARG A 49 5.35 6.89 -2.81
CA ARG A 49 5.04 8.31 -2.59
C ARG A 49 6.18 9.17 -3.12
N TYR A 50 5.82 10.19 -3.89
CA TYR A 50 6.74 11.19 -4.42
C TYR A 50 6.28 12.60 -4.05
N GLU A 51 7.14 13.37 -3.39
CA GLU A 51 6.83 14.75 -3.00
C GLU A 51 7.03 15.74 -4.16
N THR A 52 5.92 16.18 -4.76
CA THR A 52 5.92 17.22 -5.81
C THR A 52 5.83 18.62 -5.20
N PHE A 53 6.00 19.66 -6.03
CA PHE A 53 5.78 21.06 -5.60
C PHE A 53 4.34 21.33 -5.14
N VAL A 54 3.36 20.62 -5.68
CA VAL A 54 1.92 20.79 -5.35
C VAL A 54 1.43 19.78 -4.31
N GLY A 55 2.32 18.91 -3.81
CA GLY A 55 2.04 17.91 -2.78
C GLY A 55 2.39 16.48 -3.16
N PRO A 56 2.14 15.52 -2.26
CA PRO A 56 2.50 14.13 -2.50
C PRO A 56 1.66 13.53 -3.62
N PHE A 57 2.34 12.92 -4.57
CA PHE A 57 1.78 11.97 -5.52
C PHE A 57 1.97 10.57 -4.96
N ARG A 58 0.92 9.74 -5.00
CA ARG A 58 0.95 8.39 -4.47
C ARG A 58 0.36 7.38 -5.44
N VAL A 59 0.99 6.21 -5.49
CA VAL A 59 0.46 5.01 -6.13
C VAL A 59 0.55 3.87 -5.12
N ASP A 60 -0.60 3.34 -4.71
CA ASP A 60 -0.69 2.24 -3.75
C ASP A 60 -1.28 0.99 -4.43
N LEU A 61 -0.72 -0.17 -4.11
CA LEU A 61 -1.17 -1.50 -4.51
C LEU A 61 -1.55 -2.28 -3.25
N ALA A 62 -2.75 -2.84 -3.24
CA ALA A 62 -3.27 -3.57 -2.09
C ALA A 62 -3.85 -4.94 -2.46
N TRP A 63 -3.71 -5.88 -1.53
CA TRP A 63 -4.23 -7.24 -1.59
C TRP A 63 -5.06 -7.55 -0.35
N ARG A 64 -6.15 -8.29 -0.55
CA ARG A 64 -6.90 -8.91 0.54
C ARG A 64 -6.11 -10.08 1.08
N LEU A 65 -5.58 -9.91 2.30
CA LEU A 65 -4.83 -10.94 3.00
C LEU A 65 -5.77 -12.00 3.58
N TYR A 66 -6.87 -11.54 4.17
CA TYR A 66 -7.91 -12.38 4.76
C TYR A 66 -9.28 -11.74 4.53
N ASP A 67 -10.25 -12.54 4.09
CA ASP A 67 -11.65 -12.13 4.01
C ASP A 67 -12.58 -13.20 4.60
N PRO A 68 -13.25 -12.92 5.73
CA PRO A 68 -14.19 -13.85 6.35
C PRO A 68 -15.46 -14.06 5.53
N LYS A 69 -15.77 -13.19 4.54
CA LYS A 69 -16.94 -13.32 3.66
C LYS A 69 -16.70 -14.24 2.46
N GLU A 70 -15.45 -14.63 2.20
CA GLU A 70 -15.11 -15.55 1.12
C GLU A 70 -15.49 -16.99 1.47
N GLN A 71 -15.55 -17.87 0.47
CA GLN A 71 -15.87 -19.29 0.68
C GLN A 71 -14.89 -19.96 1.66
N ASN A 72 -15.40 -20.90 2.48
CA ASN A 72 -14.58 -21.66 3.41
C ASN A 72 -13.41 -22.34 2.69
N GLY A 73 -12.20 -22.14 3.20
CA GLY A 73 -10.96 -22.62 2.58
C GLY A 73 -10.46 -21.77 1.42
N ARG A 74 -10.98 -20.55 1.25
CA ARG A 74 -10.46 -19.51 0.34
C ARG A 74 -10.33 -18.14 1.02
N GLN A 75 -10.45 -18.11 2.34
CA GLN A 75 -10.50 -16.88 3.12
C GLN A 75 -9.13 -16.22 3.16
N TRP A 76 -8.05 -17.00 3.16
CA TRP A 76 -6.70 -16.48 3.12
C TRP A 76 -6.18 -16.30 1.70
N ILE A 77 -5.28 -15.32 1.52
CA ILE A 77 -4.67 -15.03 0.21
C ILE A 77 -3.97 -16.25 -0.42
N TYR A 78 -3.33 -17.10 0.39
CA TYR A 78 -2.58 -18.27 -0.09
C TYR A 78 -3.50 -19.43 -0.53
N GLU A 79 -4.78 -19.37 -0.20
CA GLU A 79 -5.78 -20.37 -0.57
C GLU A 79 -6.45 -20.05 -1.92
N GLN A 80 -6.19 -18.86 -2.47
CA GLN A 80 -6.78 -18.41 -3.72
C GLN A 80 -5.98 -18.97 -4.92
N GLN A 81 -6.68 -19.58 -5.88
CA GLN A 81 -6.05 -20.28 -7.02
C GLN A 81 -5.21 -19.38 -7.94
N PHE A 82 -5.35 -18.06 -7.87
CA PHE A 82 -4.54 -17.09 -8.59
C PHE A 82 -4.39 -15.80 -7.78
N PHE A 83 -3.14 -15.35 -7.58
CA PHE A 83 -2.81 -14.12 -6.83
C PHE A 83 -3.46 -12.84 -7.40
N THR A 84 -3.80 -12.84 -8.70
CA THR A 84 -4.55 -11.77 -9.36
C THR A 84 -5.98 -11.61 -8.84
N ASN A 85 -6.61 -12.67 -8.35
CA ASN A 85 -7.96 -12.58 -7.76
C ASN A 85 -7.94 -11.93 -6.37
N SER A 86 -6.80 -11.94 -5.69
CA SER A 86 -6.60 -11.28 -4.39
C SER A 86 -6.22 -9.82 -4.52
N PHE A 87 -5.74 -9.42 -5.70
CA PHE A 87 -5.44 -8.03 -6.01
C PHE A 87 -6.73 -7.22 -5.96
N SER A 88 -6.74 -6.23 -5.09
CA SER A 88 -7.99 -5.56 -4.73
C SER A 88 -8.14 -4.25 -5.48
N ILE A 89 -7.14 -3.36 -5.34
CA ILE A 89 -7.25 -1.96 -5.77
C ILE A 89 -5.87 -1.41 -6.16
N VAL A 90 -5.84 -0.64 -7.26
CA VAL A 90 -4.82 0.39 -7.49
C VAL A 90 -5.39 1.71 -6.99
N HIS A 91 -4.68 2.40 -6.11
CA HIS A 91 -5.08 3.73 -5.66
C HIS A 91 -4.06 4.76 -6.14
N ILE A 92 -4.56 5.87 -6.72
CA ILE A 92 -3.76 7.03 -7.09
C ILE A 92 -4.26 8.23 -6.29
N GLY A 93 -3.35 8.88 -5.56
CA GLY A 93 -3.66 10.05 -4.73
C GLY A 93 -2.77 11.25 -5.08
N ILE A 94 -3.37 12.44 -5.08
CA ILE A 94 -2.65 13.72 -5.27
C ILE A 94 -3.14 14.71 -4.21
N GLY A 95 -2.22 15.30 -3.46
CA GLY A 95 -2.49 16.44 -2.58
C GLY A 95 -2.07 16.22 -1.12
N HIS A 96 -1.98 17.32 -0.37
CA HIS A 96 -1.74 17.28 1.07
C HIS A 96 -3.04 16.95 1.80
N ALA A 97 -2.98 16.07 2.81
CA ALA A 97 -4.04 16.01 3.81
C ALA A 97 -4.04 17.33 4.58
N PHE A 98 -5.18 18.03 4.58
CA PHE A 98 -5.40 19.27 5.33
C PHE A 98 -5.78 18.98 6.77
#